data_AF-A0A7K6N1I8-F1
#
_entry.id   AF-A0A7K6N1I8-F1
#
_cell.length_a   1.000
_cell.length_b   1.000
_cell.length_c   1.000
_cell.angle_alpha   90.00
_cell.angle_beta   90.00
_cell.angle_gamma   90.00
#
_symmetry.space_group_name_H-M   'P 1'
#
loop_
_entity.id
_entity.type
_entity.pdbx_description
1 polymer ?
#
loop_
_entity_poly.entity_id
_entity_poly.type
_entity_poly.pdbx_seq_one_letter_code
_entity_poly.pdbx_strand_id
1 'polypeptide(L)'
;FTCEGCKSFFKRSVRRNLSYTCRANRNCPIDQHHRNQCQYCRLKKCLKVGMRREAVQRGRMPPTQPTHGQFALTNGDPLNCHSYLSGYISLLLRAEPYPTSRFGSQCMQPNNIMGIENICELAARMLFSAVEWARNIPFFPDLQITDQVALLRLTWSELFVLNAAQCSMPLHVAPLLAAAGLHASPMSADRVVAFMDHIRIFQEQVEKLKALHVDSAEYSCLKAIVLFTS
;
A
#
# COMPACT_ATOMS: atom_id res chain seq x y z
N PHE A 1 -34.59 24.77 -10.73
CA PHE A 1 -34.09 25.30 -12.01
C PHE A 1 -32.81 26.10 -11.78
N THR A 2 -31.79 25.95 -12.66
CA THR A 2 -30.49 26.64 -12.53
C THR A 2 -29.99 27.01 -13.93
N CYS A 3 -29.42 28.21 -14.11
CA CYS A 3 -28.84 28.59 -15.40
C CYS A 3 -27.58 27.77 -15.75
N GLU A 4 -27.27 27.64 -17.04
CA GLU A 4 -26.10 26.90 -17.54
C GLU A 4 -24.76 27.42 -16.96
N GLY A 5 -24.67 28.72 -16.70
CA GLY A 5 -23.49 29.33 -16.07
C GLY A 5 -23.23 28.81 -14.65
N CYS A 6 -24.27 28.66 -13.83
CA CYS A 6 -24.15 28.12 -12.48
C CYS A 6 -24.01 26.60 -12.46
N LYS A 7 -24.64 25.88 -13.40
CA LYS A 7 -24.44 24.44 -13.62
C LYS A 7 -22.98 24.12 -13.95
N SER A 8 -22.39 24.86 -14.89
CA SER A 8 -20.99 24.68 -15.29
C SER A 8 -20.00 25.09 -14.20
N PHE A 9 -20.28 26.18 -13.49
CA PHE A 9 -19.49 26.58 -12.31
C PHE A 9 -19.47 25.48 -11.25
N PHE A 10 -20.64 25.02 -10.81
CA PHE A 10 -20.77 23.98 -9.79
C PHE A 10 -20.04 22.68 -10.18
N LYS A 11 -20.21 22.23 -11.43
CA LYS A 11 -19.54 21.05 -11.96
C LYS A 11 -18.02 21.13 -11.85
N ARG A 12 -17.42 22.28 -12.21
CA ARG A 12 -15.97 22.50 -12.10
C ARG A 12 -15.51 22.54 -10.64
N SER A 13 -16.25 23.24 -9.78
CA SER A 13 -15.94 23.36 -8.36
C SER A 13 -15.92 21.99 -7.67
N VAL A 14 -16.89 21.13 -7.97
CA VAL A 14 -16.97 19.79 -7.38
C VAL A 14 -15.92 18.85 -7.97
N ARG A 15 -15.76 18.78 -9.30
CA ARG A 15 -14.81 17.86 -9.95
C ARG A 15 -13.36 18.10 -9.53
N ARG A 16 -12.98 19.36 -9.34
CA ARG A 16 -11.63 19.76 -8.96
C ARG A 16 -11.47 19.97 -7.45
N ASN A 17 -12.49 19.63 -6.66
CA ASN A 17 -12.55 19.85 -5.22
C ASN A 17 -12.07 21.25 -4.79
N LEU A 18 -12.53 22.28 -5.49
CA LEU A 18 -12.07 23.65 -5.26
C LEU A 18 -12.68 24.23 -3.99
N SER A 19 -11.83 24.80 -3.15
CA SER A 19 -12.22 25.64 -2.03
C SER A 19 -12.11 27.11 -2.41
N TYR A 20 -13.08 27.91 -2.01
CA TYR A 20 -13.10 29.35 -2.26
C TYR A 20 -13.17 30.10 -0.95
N THR A 21 -12.63 31.32 -0.91
CA THR A 21 -12.69 32.21 0.25
C THR A 21 -13.43 33.48 -0.15
N CYS A 22 -14.38 33.91 0.68
CA CYS A 22 -14.99 35.24 0.53
C CYS A 22 -14.07 36.31 1.12
N ARG A 23 -13.88 37.42 0.40
CA ARG A 23 -13.12 38.59 0.87
C ARG A 23 -13.97 39.65 1.59
N ALA A 24 -15.25 39.35 1.82
CA ALA A 24 -16.22 40.20 2.48
C ALA A 24 -17.02 39.35 3.50
N ASN A 25 -18.26 39.73 3.82
CA ASN A 25 -19.05 39.13 4.90
C ASN A 25 -19.76 37.81 4.56
N ARG A 26 -19.25 37.02 3.59
CA ARG A 26 -19.81 35.71 3.19
C ARG A 26 -21.30 35.72 2.81
N ASN A 27 -21.81 36.90 2.40
CA ASN A 27 -23.20 37.14 2.00
C ASN A 27 -23.31 38.03 0.74
N CYS A 28 -22.36 37.90 -0.19
CA CYS A 28 -22.36 38.67 -1.43
C CYS A 28 -23.60 38.35 -2.27
N PRO A 29 -24.26 39.35 -2.88
CA PRO A 29 -25.37 39.12 -3.79
C PRO A 29 -24.92 38.34 -5.03
N ILE A 30 -25.73 37.37 -5.46
CA ILE A 30 -25.46 36.55 -6.64
C ILE A 30 -26.64 36.70 -7.61
N ASP A 31 -26.47 37.62 -8.56
CA ASP A 31 -27.40 37.93 -9.65
C ASP A 31 -26.78 37.58 -11.02
N GLN A 32 -27.46 37.91 -12.13
CA GLN A 32 -27.01 37.58 -13.48
C GLN A 32 -25.68 38.26 -13.87
N HIS A 33 -25.45 39.50 -13.43
CA HIS A 33 -24.31 40.33 -13.82
C HIS A 33 -23.11 40.12 -12.88
N HIS A 34 -23.37 39.96 -11.59
CA HIS A 34 -22.36 39.96 -10.53
C HIS A 34 -22.03 38.58 -9.95
N ARG A 35 -22.66 37.50 -10.44
CA ARG A 35 -22.37 36.12 -10.00
C ARG A 35 -20.90 35.70 -10.07
N ASN A 36 -20.06 36.38 -10.84
CA ASN A 36 -18.62 36.08 -10.95
C ASN A 36 -17.75 36.82 -9.90
N GLN A 37 -18.28 37.80 -9.16
CA GLN A 37 -17.50 38.61 -8.20
C GLN A 37 -17.06 37.83 -6.96
N CYS A 38 -17.84 36.83 -6.53
CA CYS A 38 -17.52 36.03 -5.35
C CYS A 38 -17.85 34.54 -5.56
N GLN A 39 -16.81 33.75 -5.85
CA GLN A 39 -16.94 32.32 -6.08
C GLN A 39 -17.42 31.56 -4.83
N TYR A 40 -17.01 31.99 -3.63
CA TYR A 40 -17.47 31.41 -2.37
C TYR A 40 -18.99 31.55 -2.21
N CYS A 41 -19.51 32.78 -2.28
CA CYS A 41 -20.94 33.04 -2.12
C CYS A 41 -21.77 32.39 -3.24
N ARG A 42 -21.22 32.34 -4.46
CA ARG A 42 -21.84 31.61 -5.58
C ARG A 42 -21.96 30.12 -5.30
N LEU A 43 -20.89 29.45 -4.86
CA LEU A 43 -20.91 28.02 -4.54
C LEU A 43 -21.82 27.72 -3.35
N LYS A 44 -21.77 28.56 -2.31
CA LYS A 44 -22.68 28.49 -1.16
C LYS A 44 -24.14 28.60 -1.60
N LYS A 45 -24.46 29.52 -2.52
CA LYS A 45 -25.82 29.66 -3.07
C LYS A 45 -26.22 28.44 -3.90
N CYS A 46 -25.34 27.89 -4.74
CA CYS A 46 -25.59 26.65 -5.47
C CYS A 46 -26.03 25.50 -4.55
N LEU A 47 -25.30 25.28 -3.45
CA LEU A 47 -25.67 24.28 -2.45
C LEU A 47 -27.00 24.61 -1.76
N LYS A 48 -27.19 25.88 -1.37
CA LYS A 48 -28.42 26.35 -0.71
C LYS A 48 -29.68 26.16 -1.58
N VAL A 49 -29.57 26.26 -2.90
CA VAL A 49 -30.68 26.02 -3.83
C VAL A 49 -30.83 24.54 -4.25
N GLY A 50 -30.12 23.62 -3.58
CA GLY A 50 -30.28 22.18 -3.75
C GLY A 50 -29.39 21.53 -4.80
N MET A 51 -28.33 22.19 -5.28
CA MET A 51 -27.35 21.51 -6.14
C MET A 51 -26.53 20.53 -5.30
N ARG A 52 -26.60 19.26 -5.69
CA ARG A 52 -26.03 18.11 -4.99
C ARG A 52 -24.63 17.77 -5.51
N ARG A 53 -23.64 17.63 -4.63
CA ARG A 53 -22.25 17.33 -5.03
C ARG A 53 -22.15 15.92 -5.62
N GLU A 54 -22.88 14.99 -5.03
CA GLU A 54 -23.00 13.59 -5.43
C GLU A 54 -23.61 13.41 -6.82
N ALA A 55 -24.41 14.38 -7.29
CA ALA A 55 -24.98 14.36 -8.64
C ALA A 55 -23.96 14.74 -9.74
N VAL A 56 -22.76 15.20 -9.37
CA VAL A 56 -21.71 15.57 -10.33
C VAL A 56 -20.85 14.36 -10.64
N GLN A 57 -21.19 13.66 -11.72
CA GLN A 57 -20.39 12.56 -12.25
C GLN A 57 -18.98 13.05 -12.67
N ARG A 58 -17.94 12.25 -12.35
CA ARG A 58 -16.61 12.40 -12.93
C ARG A 58 -16.76 12.31 -14.46
N GLY A 59 -16.13 13.22 -15.19
CA GLY A 59 -16.38 13.35 -16.64
C GLY A 59 -16.11 12.05 -17.40
N ARG A 60 -16.76 11.87 -18.56
CA ARG A 60 -16.28 10.88 -19.54
C ARG A 60 -14.84 11.26 -19.89
N MET A 61 -13.89 10.38 -19.60
CA MET A 61 -12.50 10.58 -19.97
C MET A 61 -12.41 10.66 -21.51
N PRO A 62 -11.64 11.61 -22.08
CA PRO A 62 -11.31 11.55 -23.50
C PRO A 62 -10.63 10.21 -23.82
N PRO A 63 -10.81 9.64 -25.02
CA PRO A 63 -10.00 8.49 -25.43
C PRO A 63 -8.56 8.97 -25.56
N THR A 64 -7.73 8.63 -24.59
CA THR A 64 -6.28 8.84 -24.62
C THR A 64 -5.69 7.99 -25.73
N GLN A 65 -5.01 8.63 -26.70
CA GLN A 65 -4.12 7.92 -27.62
C GLN A 65 -3.01 7.19 -26.83
N PRO A 66 -2.52 6.03 -27.31
CA PRO A 66 -1.61 5.21 -26.55
C PRO A 66 -0.18 5.72 -26.64
N THR A 67 0.36 6.18 -25.51
CA THR A 67 1.80 6.32 -25.25
C THR A 67 2.36 4.94 -24.88
N HIS A 68 3.58 4.65 -25.35
CA HIS A 68 4.29 3.37 -25.18
C HIS A 68 4.29 2.89 -23.71
N GLY A 69 3.79 1.66 -23.47
CA GLY A 69 3.79 0.99 -22.17
C GLY A 69 2.45 0.48 -21.64
N GLN A 70 1.36 0.54 -22.42
CA GLN A 70 0.03 0.17 -21.92
C GLN A 70 -0.18 -1.36 -21.83
N PHE A 71 -0.45 -1.79 -20.60
CA PHE A 71 -1.33 -2.91 -20.28
C PHE A 71 -2.64 -2.76 -21.08
N ALA A 72 -3.00 -3.77 -21.85
CA ALA A 72 -4.22 -3.77 -22.64
C ALA A 72 -5.45 -3.83 -21.71
N LEU A 73 -6.14 -2.70 -21.57
CA LEU A 73 -7.52 -2.62 -21.08
C LEU A 73 -8.45 -2.99 -22.23
N THR A 74 -8.66 -4.29 -22.47
CA THR A 74 -9.69 -4.73 -23.40
C THR A 74 -11.06 -4.76 -22.72
N ASN A 75 -11.97 -3.95 -23.26
CA ASN A 75 -13.43 -4.02 -23.17
C ASN A 75 -14.07 -3.86 -21.77
N GLY A 76 -14.38 -2.61 -21.44
CA GLY A 76 -15.71 -2.09 -21.77
C GLY A 76 -16.95 -2.66 -21.07
N ASP A 77 -16.83 -3.48 -20.03
CA ASP A 77 -18.00 -3.93 -19.25
C ASP A 77 -17.90 -3.55 -17.76
N PRO A 78 -18.80 -2.70 -17.22
CA PRO A 78 -18.76 -2.25 -15.82
C PRO A 78 -19.03 -3.35 -14.78
N LEU A 79 -19.38 -4.56 -15.24
CA LEU A 79 -19.68 -5.70 -14.38
C LEU A 79 -18.45 -6.55 -14.01
N ASN A 80 -17.28 -6.31 -14.64
CA ASN A 80 -16.14 -7.21 -14.53
C ASN A 80 -15.01 -6.70 -13.60
N CYS A 81 -15.34 -6.11 -12.46
CA CYS A 81 -14.38 -5.72 -11.40
C CYS A 81 -13.45 -6.90 -11.01
N HIS A 82 -14.00 -8.12 -11.02
CA HIS A 82 -13.27 -9.34 -10.73
C HIS A 82 -12.11 -9.63 -11.69
N SER A 83 -12.23 -9.30 -12.99
CA SER A 83 -11.14 -9.52 -13.96
C SER A 83 -9.97 -8.55 -13.74
N TYR A 84 -10.23 -7.32 -13.29
CA TYR A 84 -9.17 -6.35 -13.00
C TYR A 84 -8.41 -6.71 -11.73
N LEU A 85 -9.12 -7.15 -10.68
CA LEU A 85 -8.52 -7.64 -9.45
C LEU A 85 -7.70 -8.90 -9.70
N SER A 86 -8.23 -9.87 -10.46
CA SER A 86 -7.51 -11.08 -10.85
C SER A 86 -6.24 -10.78 -11.65
N GLY A 87 -6.30 -9.81 -12.57
CA GLY A 87 -5.12 -9.35 -13.33
C GLY A 87 -4.07 -8.68 -12.44
N TYR A 88 -4.50 -7.83 -11.51
CA TYR A 88 -3.58 -7.17 -10.57
C TYR A 88 -2.90 -8.18 -9.64
N ILE A 89 -3.65 -9.11 -9.06
CA ILE A 89 -3.11 -10.20 -8.23
C ILE A 89 -2.08 -11.02 -9.02
N SER A 90 -2.37 -11.33 -10.28
CA SER A 90 -1.41 -12.03 -11.15
C SER A 90 -0.11 -11.26 -11.34
N LEU A 91 -0.17 -9.92 -11.45
CA LEU A 91 1.02 -9.08 -11.54
C LEU A 91 1.81 -9.06 -10.23
N LEU A 92 1.12 -8.98 -9.08
CA LEU A 92 1.78 -9.06 -7.77
C LEU A 92 2.52 -10.38 -7.56
N LEU A 93 1.91 -11.50 -7.97
CA LEU A 93 2.51 -12.83 -7.89
C LEU A 93 3.73 -12.96 -8.81
N ARG A 94 3.71 -12.33 -10.00
CA ARG A 94 4.85 -12.35 -10.94
C ARG A 94 6.01 -11.46 -10.51
N ALA A 95 5.76 -10.49 -9.63
CA ALA A 95 6.79 -9.60 -9.08
C ALA A 95 7.64 -10.28 -7.99
N GLU A 96 7.23 -11.45 -7.48
CA GLU A 96 7.98 -12.19 -6.47
C GLU A 96 9.33 -12.67 -7.05
N PRO A 97 10.48 -12.21 -6.51
CA PRO A 97 11.79 -12.46 -7.11
C PRO A 97 12.25 -13.92 -6.95
N TYR A 98 11.69 -14.66 -6.00
CA TYR A 98 12.02 -16.05 -5.76
C TYR A 98 10.74 -16.89 -5.62
N PRO A 99 10.69 -18.10 -6.20
CA PRO A 99 9.61 -19.04 -5.92
C PRO A 99 9.61 -19.40 -4.43
N THR A 100 8.45 -19.38 -3.78
CA THR A 100 8.23 -19.74 -2.37
C THR A 100 8.86 -21.10 -2.00
N SER A 101 8.97 -22.00 -2.98
CA SER A 101 9.59 -23.33 -2.83
C SER A 101 11.07 -23.29 -2.48
N ARG A 102 11.84 -22.27 -2.87
CA ARG A 102 13.27 -22.18 -2.51
C ARG A 102 13.50 -21.87 -1.03
N PHE A 103 12.59 -21.12 -0.41
CA PHE A 103 12.65 -20.84 1.03
C PHE A 103 12.12 -22.03 1.84
N GLY A 104 11.01 -22.63 1.39
CA GLY A 104 10.42 -23.82 2.02
C GLY A 104 11.33 -25.06 1.98
N SER A 105 11.98 -25.38 0.86
CA SER A 105 12.83 -26.58 0.77
C SER A 105 14.08 -26.55 1.66
N GLN A 106 14.57 -25.37 2.06
CA GLN A 106 15.71 -25.25 2.98
C GLN A 106 15.27 -25.33 4.45
N CYS A 107 14.04 -24.93 4.79
CA CYS A 107 13.54 -24.93 6.17
C CYS A 107 12.77 -26.22 6.56
N MET A 108 12.30 -27.00 5.59
CA MET A 108 11.48 -28.21 5.81
C MET A 108 12.27 -29.47 6.16
N GLN A 109 13.52 -29.37 6.62
CA GLN A 109 14.24 -30.52 7.17
C GLN A 109 14.06 -30.57 8.69
N PRO A 110 13.30 -31.55 9.24
CA PRO A 110 12.87 -31.54 10.64
C PRO A 110 14.03 -31.63 11.66
N ASN A 111 15.24 -31.99 11.22
CA ASN A 111 16.40 -32.21 12.07
C ASN A 111 17.56 -31.21 11.88
N ASN A 112 17.44 -30.22 10.99
CA ASN A 112 18.50 -29.23 10.82
C ASN A 112 18.20 -27.97 11.62
N ILE A 113 18.82 -27.85 12.80
CA ILE A 113 18.97 -26.56 13.47
C ILE A 113 19.80 -25.67 12.53
N MET A 114 19.15 -24.74 11.84
CA MET A 114 19.85 -23.74 11.03
C MET A 114 20.78 -22.94 11.95
N GLY A 115 22.07 -22.94 11.63
CA GLY A 115 23.04 -22.07 12.28
C GLY A 115 22.67 -20.60 12.10
N ILE A 116 23.12 -19.75 13.01
CA ILE A 116 22.79 -18.32 12.98
C ILE A 116 23.15 -17.64 11.66
N GLU A 117 24.30 -17.96 11.06
CA GLU A 117 24.74 -17.34 9.80
C GLU A 117 23.69 -17.57 8.71
N ASN A 118 23.06 -18.75 8.69
CA ASN A 118 21.97 -19.09 7.78
C ASN A 118 20.68 -18.33 8.13
N ILE A 119 20.41 -18.04 9.41
CA ILE A 119 19.23 -17.27 9.85
C ILE A 119 19.39 -15.79 9.46
N CYS A 120 20.54 -15.19 9.72
CA CYS A 120 20.84 -13.80 9.37
C CYS A 120 20.90 -13.61 7.85
N GLU A 121 21.51 -14.55 7.11
CA GLU A 121 21.51 -14.55 5.65
C GLU A 121 20.10 -14.67 5.09
N LEU A 122 19.27 -15.56 5.64
CA LEU A 122 17.87 -15.70 5.26
C LEU A 122 17.09 -14.42 5.54
N ALA A 123 17.28 -13.79 6.70
CA ALA A 123 16.66 -12.51 7.03
C ALA A 123 17.05 -11.42 6.03
N ALA A 124 18.34 -11.31 5.71
CA ALA A 124 18.84 -10.35 4.72
C ALA A 124 18.20 -10.60 3.34
N ARG A 125 18.16 -11.86 2.89
CA ARG A 125 17.52 -12.24 1.62
C ARG A 125 16.05 -11.84 1.57
N MET A 126 15.32 -11.99 2.67
CA MET A 126 13.91 -11.59 2.74
C MET A 126 13.71 -10.07 2.70
N LEU A 127 14.61 -9.31 3.32
CA LEU A 127 14.60 -7.84 3.22
C LEU A 127 14.86 -7.39 1.79
N PHE A 128 15.88 -7.95 1.12
CA PHE A 128 16.16 -7.65 -0.28
C PHE A 128 15.00 -8.09 -1.19
N SER A 129 14.40 -9.25 -0.92
CA SER A 129 13.23 -9.75 -1.64
C SER A 129 12.05 -8.79 -1.54
N ALA A 130 11.79 -8.19 -0.36
CA ALA A 130 10.70 -7.22 -0.20
C ALA A 130 10.93 -5.96 -1.05
N VAL A 131 12.16 -5.44 -1.06
CA VAL A 131 12.54 -4.27 -1.86
C VAL A 131 12.46 -4.58 -3.36
N GLU A 132 12.95 -5.76 -3.78
CA GLU A 132 12.90 -6.17 -5.17
C GLU A 132 11.47 -6.42 -5.66
N TRP A 133 10.64 -7.05 -4.83
CA TRP A 133 9.21 -7.18 -5.10
C TRP A 133 8.54 -5.82 -5.29
N ALA A 134 8.76 -4.87 -4.39
CA ALA A 134 8.18 -3.52 -4.49
C ALA A 134 8.58 -2.81 -5.80
N ARG A 135 9.83 -2.97 -6.26
CA ARG A 135 10.28 -2.39 -7.54
C ARG A 135 9.63 -3.03 -8.78
N ASN A 136 9.03 -4.22 -8.65
CA ASN A 136 8.48 -4.98 -9.76
C ASN A 136 6.93 -5.01 -9.79
N ILE A 137 6.26 -4.51 -8.75
CA ILE A 137 4.80 -4.39 -8.76
C ILE A 137 4.34 -3.15 -9.57
N PRO A 138 3.09 -3.14 -10.06
CA PRO A 138 2.57 -1.98 -10.78
C PRO A 138 2.53 -0.72 -9.89
N PHE A 139 2.65 0.46 -10.52
CA PHE A 139 2.55 1.80 -9.91
C PHE A 139 3.66 2.20 -8.94
N PHE A 140 4.29 1.27 -8.21
CA PHE A 140 5.38 1.62 -7.29
C PHE A 140 6.58 2.28 -8.00
N PRO A 141 7.06 1.79 -9.16
CA PRO A 141 8.16 2.43 -9.88
C PRO A 141 7.83 3.82 -10.42
N ASP A 142 6.55 4.14 -10.57
CA ASP A 142 6.07 5.44 -11.07
C ASP A 142 6.08 6.52 -9.97
N LEU A 143 6.22 6.13 -8.70
CA LEU A 143 6.36 7.06 -7.58
C LEU A 143 7.72 7.77 -7.62
N GLN A 144 7.80 8.96 -7.00
CA GLN A 144 9.08 9.61 -6.81
C GLN A 144 10.00 8.74 -5.95
N ILE A 145 11.31 8.76 -6.23
CA ILE A 145 12.29 7.97 -5.45
C ILE A 145 12.23 8.30 -3.95
N THR A 146 11.93 9.56 -3.61
CA THR A 146 11.72 9.99 -2.23
C THR A 146 10.57 9.23 -1.56
N ASP A 147 9.46 9.04 -2.28
CA ASP A 147 8.27 8.35 -1.80
C ASP A 147 8.51 6.84 -1.75
N GLN A 148 9.17 6.27 -2.76
CA GLN A 148 9.55 4.85 -2.76
C GLN A 148 10.40 4.51 -1.52
N VAL A 149 11.41 5.32 -1.22
CA VAL A 149 12.27 5.14 -0.04
C VAL A 149 11.48 5.38 1.25
N ALA A 150 10.60 6.38 1.30
CA ALA A 150 9.79 6.65 2.48
C ALA A 150 8.84 5.50 2.81
N LEU A 151 8.09 4.99 1.83
CA LEU A 151 7.17 3.87 2.00
C LEU A 151 7.90 2.61 2.48
N LEU A 152 9.02 2.26 1.87
CA LEU A 152 9.83 1.11 2.29
C LEU A 152 10.38 1.28 3.71
N ARG A 153 10.84 2.48 4.08
CA ARG A 153 11.33 2.76 5.45
C ARG A 153 10.23 2.69 6.51
N LEU A 154 8.99 3.03 6.15
CA LEU A 154 7.86 2.95 7.06
C LEU A 154 7.36 1.52 7.26
N THR A 155 7.45 0.69 6.22
CA THR A 155 6.74 -0.61 6.16
C THR A 155 7.65 -1.84 6.17
N TRP A 156 8.98 -1.68 6.17
CA TRP A 156 9.92 -2.80 6.03
C TRP A 156 9.74 -3.91 7.07
N SER A 157 9.41 -3.57 8.32
CA SER A 157 9.25 -4.54 9.41
C SER A 157 8.00 -5.39 9.23
N GLU A 158 6.90 -4.79 8.77
CA GLU A 158 5.66 -5.50 8.46
C GLU A 158 5.83 -6.41 7.24
N LEU A 159 6.47 -5.91 6.17
CA LEU A 159 6.83 -6.72 5.00
C LEU A 159 7.75 -7.88 5.37
N PHE A 160 8.69 -7.66 6.30
CA PHE A 160 9.57 -8.70 6.81
C PHE A 160 8.80 -9.80 7.56
N VAL A 161 7.86 -9.43 8.44
CA VAL A 161 7.00 -10.39 9.17
C VAL A 161 6.16 -11.21 8.19
N LEU A 162 5.57 -10.58 7.17
CA LEU A 162 4.80 -11.28 6.13
C LEU A 162 5.67 -12.29 5.37
N ASN A 163 6.87 -11.88 4.96
CA ASN A 163 7.81 -12.80 4.31
C ASN A 163 8.24 -13.94 5.25
N ALA A 164 8.44 -13.66 6.54
CA ALA A 164 8.87 -14.66 7.52
C ALA A 164 7.82 -15.75 7.74
N ALA A 165 6.55 -15.33 7.81
CA ALA A 165 5.42 -16.23 7.87
C ALA A 165 5.29 -17.05 6.59
N GLN A 166 5.31 -16.40 5.43
CA GLN A 166 5.19 -17.06 4.12
C GLN A 166 6.30 -18.08 3.87
N CYS A 167 7.53 -17.79 4.30
CA CYS A 167 8.70 -18.67 4.15
C CYS A 167 8.84 -19.73 5.25
N SER A 168 7.97 -19.71 6.28
CA SER A 168 8.11 -20.53 7.48
C SER A 168 9.51 -20.46 8.09
N MET A 169 9.99 -19.23 8.31
CA MET A 169 11.33 -18.99 8.85
C MET A 169 11.53 -19.70 10.20
N PRO A 170 12.58 -20.53 10.36
CA PRO A 170 12.86 -21.19 11.62
C PRO A 170 13.50 -20.20 12.58
N LEU A 171 12.77 -19.86 13.64
CA LEU A 171 13.20 -18.90 14.65
C LEU A 171 13.41 -19.68 15.94
N HIS A 172 14.65 -20.10 16.22
CA HIS A 172 14.97 -20.71 17.50
C HIS A 172 15.70 -19.70 18.39
N VAL A 173 15.25 -19.59 19.64
CA VAL A 173 15.78 -18.63 20.62
C VAL A 173 17.25 -18.89 20.92
N ALA A 174 17.65 -20.16 21.07
CA ALA A 174 19.02 -20.54 21.45
C ALA A 174 20.09 -20.16 20.40
N PRO A 175 19.95 -20.47 19.09
CA PRO A 175 20.86 -19.98 18.06
C PRO A 175 20.94 -18.45 17.99
N LEU A 176 19.81 -17.76 18.09
CA LEU A 176 19.73 -16.29 18.05
C LEU A 176 20.46 -15.63 19.24
N LEU A 177 20.27 -16.16 20.45
CA LEU A 177 20.98 -15.72 21.65
C LEU A 177 22.49 -15.97 21.54
N ALA A 178 22.89 -17.14 21.03
CA ALA A 178 24.29 -17.47 20.86
C ALA A 178 25.01 -16.44 19.98
N ALA A 179 24.41 -16.01 18.87
CA ALA A 179 25.07 -15.02 18.03
C ALA A 179 24.94 -13.58 18.49
N ALA A 180 23.86 -13.23 19.18
CA ALA A 180 23.77 -11.94 19.86
C ALA A 180 24.95 -11.77 20.83
N GLY A 181 25.39 -12.86 21.47
CA GLY A 181 26.59 -12.91 22.31
C GLY A 181 27.93 -12.98 21.56
N LEU A 182 27.98 -13.44 20.29
CA LEU A 182 29.22 -13.45 19.48
C LEU A 182 29.53 -12.08 18.86
N HIS A 183 28.51 -11.30 18.49
CA HIS A 183 28.69 -10.03 17.76
C HIS A 183 28.60 -8.78 18.66
N ALA A 184 28.38 -8.95 19.97
CA ALA A 184 28.32 -7.85 20.94
C ALA A 184 29.09 -8.20 22.23
N SER A 185 29.50 -7.15 22.98
CA SER A 185 29.94 -7.28 24.38
C SER A 185 28.93 -8.12 25.18
N PRO A 186 29.36 -8.93 26.17
CA PRO A 186 28.46 -9.76 26.96
C PRO A 186 27.23 -8.96 27.44
N MET A 187 26.06 -9.41 27.00
CA MET A 187 24.80 -8.75 27.30
C MET A 187 24.50 -8.84 28.80
N SER A 188 23.95 -7.77 29.39
CA SER A 188 23.39 -7.86 30.74
C SER A 188 22.18 -8.80 30.75
N ALA A 189 21.88 -9.38 31.92
CA ALA A 189 20.74 -10.28 32.09
C ALA A 189 19.42 -9.63 31.61
N ASP A 190 19.21 -8.34 31.91
CA ASP A 190 18.02 -7.60 31.46
C ASP A 190 17.91 -7.52 29.93
N ARG A 191 19.04 -7.31 29.24
CA ARG A 191 19.06 -7.26 27.77
C ARG A 191 18.80 -8.63 27.15
N VAL A 192 19.26 -9.70 27.80
CA VAL A 192 18.98 -11.09 27.38
C VAL A 192 17.47 -11.38 27.48
N VAL A 193 16.85 -11.02 28.60
CA VAL A 193 15.40 -11.19 28.81
C VAL A 193 14.59 -10.41 27.79
N ALA A 194 14.93 -9.13 27.56
CA ALA A 194 14.25 -8.31 26.56
C ALA A 194 14.38 -8.88 25.15
N PHE A 195 15.57 -9.36 24.78
CA PHE A 195 15.80 -10.02 23.49
C PHE A 195 14.97 -11.28 23.34
N MET A 196 14.93 -12.14 24.36
CA MET A 196 14.09 -13.35 24.35
C MET A 196 12.61 -13.02 24.18
N ASP A 197 12.12 -11.97 24.84
CA ASP A 197 10.73 -11.54 24.69
C ASP A 197 10.43 -11.02 23.29
N HIS A 198 11.35 -10.28 22.67
CA HIS A 198 11.22 -9.84 21.28
C HIS A 198 11.13 -11.03 20.30
N ILE A 199 11.98 -12.05 20.49
CA ILE A 199 11.93 -13.27 19.66
C ILE A 199 10.60 -14.00 19.86
N ARG A 200 10.13 -14.11 21.11
CA ARG A 200 8.84 -14.74 21.43
C ARG A 200 7.66 -14.02 20.77
N ILE A 201 7.61 -12.70 20.87
CA ILE A 201 6.56 -11.89 20.23
C ILE A 201 6.60 -12.08 18.71
N PHE A 202 7.79 -12.06 18.11
CA PHE A 202 7.96 -12.25 16.68
C PHE A 202 7.49 -13.64 16.20
N GLN A 203 7.88 -14.70 16.91
CA GLN A 203 7.40 -16.06 16.68
C GLN A 203 5.87 -16.14 16.77
N GLU A 204 5.28 -15.52 17.79
CA GLU A 204 3.82 -15.51 17.99
C GLU A 204 3.09 -14.85 16.81
N GLN A 205 3.60 -13.73 16.27
CA GLN A 205 3.01 -13.10 15.09
C GLN A 205 3.09 -13.98 13.85
N VAL A 206 4.25 -14.62 13.64
CA VAL A 206 4.47 -15.54 12.52
C VAL A 206 3.53 -16.75 12.60
N GLU A 207 3.37 -17.35 13.79
CA GLU A 207 2.47 -18.49 13.98
C GLU A 207 0.99 -18.12 13.83
N LYS A 208 0.57 -16.94 14.30
CA LYS A 208 -0.79 -16.44 14.05
C LYS A 208 -1.10 -16.32 12.57
N LEU A 209 -0.15 -15.79 11.78
CA LEU A 209 -0.29 -15.69 10.32
C LEU A 209 -0.35 -17.07 9.66
N LYS A 210 0.48 -18.02 10.10
CA LYS A 210 0.45 -19.41 9.57
C LYS A 210 -0.87 -20.12 9.88
N ALA A 211 -1.42 -19.91 11.07
CA ALA A 211 -2.69 -20.52 11.49
C ALA A 211 -3.89 -20.06 10.65
N LEU A 212 -3.78 -18.92 9.97
CA LEU A 212 -4.80 -18.42 9.05
C LEU A 212 -4.79 -19.13 7.69
N HIS A 213 -3.79 -19.97 7.41
CA HIS A 213 -3.62 -20.68 6.13
C HIS A 213 -3.65 -19.74 4.90
N VAL A 214 -3.03 -18.57 5.05
CA VAL A 214 -2.95 -17.54 4.02
C VAL A 214 -2.26 -18.09 2.77
N ASP A 215 -2.91 -17.97 1.62
CA ASP A 215 -2.35 -18.42 0.35
C ASP A 215 -1.35 -17.40 -0.26
N SER A 216 -0.66 -17.78 -1.33
CA SER A 216 0.33 -16.90 -1.96
C SER A 216 -0.26 -15.59 -2.50
N ALA A 217 -1.49 -15.64 -3.03
CA ALA A 217 -2.15 -14.46 -3.60
C ALA A 217 -2.57 -13.50 -2.49
N GLU A 218 -3.10 -14.03 -1.39
CA GLU A 218 -3.44 -13.28 -0.20
C GLU A 218 -2.20 -12.62 0.43
N TYR A 219 -1.07 -13.33 0.55
CA TYR A 219 0.19 -12.74 0.99
C TYR A 219 0.62 -11.57 0.10
N SER A 220 0.58 -11.73 -1.23
CA SER A 220 0.93 -10.65 -2.15
C SER A 220 -0.02 -9.45 -2.01
N CYS A 221 -1.31 -9.69 -1.75
CA CYS A 221 -2.27 -8.62 -1.48
C CYS A 221 -1.99 -7.91 -0.16
N LEU A 222 -1.72 -8.65 0.92
CA LEU A 222 -1.37 -8.09 2.23
C LEU A 222 -0.11 -7.23 2.15
N LYS A 223 0.93 -7.68 1.43
CA LYS A 223 2.14 -6.88 1.17
C LYS A 223 1.80 -5.58 0.45
N ALA A 224 0.92 -5.62 -0.56
CA ALA A 224 0.52 -4.42 -1.30
C ALA A 224 -0.28 -3.45 -0.44
N ILE A 225 -1.18 -3.96 0.41
CA ILE A 225 -1.92 -3.15 1.38
C ILE A 225 -0.93 -2.46 2.32
N VAL A 226 -0.06 -3.23 2.98
CA VAL A 226 0.96 -2.69 3.91
C VAL A 226 1.78 -1.59 3.23
N LEU A 227 2.29 -1.84 2.02
CA LEU A 227 3.15 -0.90 1.30
C LEU A 227 2.46 0.43 0.94
N PHE A 228 1.15 0.42 0.67
CA PHE A 228 0.40 1.60 0.23
C PHE A 228 -0.60 2.16 1.26
N THR A 229 -0.57 1.67 2.51
CA THR A 229 -1.48 2.16 3.58
C THR A 229 -1.01 3.49 4.20
N SER A 230 0.23 3.92 3.94
CA SER A 230 0.86 5.11 4.53
C SER A 230 0.63 6.40 3.74
#